data_AF-A0AAD7EM45-F1
#
_entry.id   AF-A0AAD7EM45-F1
#
_cell.length_a   1.000
_cell.length_b   1.000
_cell.length_c   1.000
_cell.angle_alpha   90.00
_cell.angle_beta   90.00
_cell.angle_gamma   90.00
#
_symmetry.space_group_name_H-M   'P 1'
#
loop_
_entity.id
_entity.type
_entity.pdbx_description
1 polymer ?
#
loop_
_entity_poly.entity_id
_entity_poly.type
_entity_poly.pdbx_seq_one_letter_code
_entity_poly.pdbx_strand_id
1 'polypeptide(L)'
;MTPAPRSVILIAGCSAGFGHTTLKDKGADVLQFDVTASPSAISAFAAEAWKIQYENYLLRSGSGQIEFLLKNTGYLQGGIIEENTPKKVVVQLDTNVFGLLRATNAFLPYFRMWRAGTIVNISSCT
;
A
#
# COMPACT_ATOMS: atom_id res chain seq x y z
N MET A 1 17.03 25.05 5.75
CA MET A 1 16.81 23.60 5.52
C MET A 1 15.49 23.47 4.79
N THR A 2 15.51 23.09 3.52
CA THR A 2 14.30 22.83 2.73
C THR A 2 13.59 21.60 3.31
N PRO A 3 12.26 21.61 3.50
CA PRO A 3 11.54 20.43 3.97
C PRO A 3 11.74 19.32 2.94
N ALA A 4 12.04 18.11 3.41
CA ALA A 4 12.12 16.92 2.56
C ALA A 4 10.84 16.77 1.71
N PRO A 5 10.92 16.26 0.47
CA PRO A 5 9.75 16.10 -0.38
C PRO A 5 8.74 15.18 0.33
N ARG A 6 7.53 15.70 0.59
CA ARG A 6 6.44 14.86 1.14
C ARG A 6 6.00 13.90 0.04
N SER A 7 6.37 12.63 0.18
CA SER A 7 5.93 11.50 -0.64
C SER A 7 4.58 10.97 -0.14
N VAL A 8 3.68 10.60 -1.06
CA VAL A 8 2.42 9.93 -0.70
C VAL A 8 2.72 8.45 -0.51
N ILE A 9 2.43 7.94 0.69
CA ILE A 9 2.68 6.55 1.05
C ILE A 9 1.33 5.81 1.16
N LEU A 10 1.20 4.73 0.40
CA LEU A 10 0.03 3.88 0.34
C LEU A 10 0.27 2.65 1.22
N ILE A 11 -0.52 2.50 2.27
CA ILE A 11 -0.41 1.36 3.18
C ILE A 11 -1.58 0.42 2.96
N ALA A 12 -1.27 -0.78 2.50
CA ALA A 12 -2.13 -1.95 2.51
C ALA A 12 -2.12 -2.56 3.93
N GLY A 13 -3.27 -2.61 4.61
CA GLY A 13 -3.36 -3.30 5.91
C GLY A 13 -4.53 -2.91 6.81
N CYS A 14 -4.95 -3.86 7.65
CA CYS A 14 -6.10 -3.77 8.56
C CYS A 14 -5.77 -3.11 9.92
N SER A 15 -4.50 -3.03 10.33
CA SER A 15 -4.12 -2.49 11.65
C SER A 15 -3.22 -1.25 11.54
N ALA A 16 -3.74 -0.11 12.01
CA ALA A 16 -3.17 1.23 11.94
C ALA A 16 -1.89 1.46 12.80
N GLY A 17 -1.16 0.40 13.18
CA GLY A 17 -0.11 0.45 14.20
C GLY A 17 1.20 1.10 13.75
N PHE A 18 2.18 0.28 13.36
CA PHE A 18 3.58 0.73 13.30
C PHE A 18 3.96 1.57 12.06
N GLY A 19 3.25 1.40 10.93
CA GLY A 19 3.57 2.10 9.69
C GLY A 19 2.94 3.48 9.56
N HIS A 20 1.71 3.63 10.04
CA HIS A 20 0.88 4.80 9.73
C HIS A 20 1.31 6.05 10.52
N THR A 21 1.53 5.93 11.84
CA THR A 21 1.94 7.04 12.71
C THR A 21 3.36 7.50 12.40
N THR A 22 4.32 6.58 12.34
CA THR A 22 5.73 6.87 12.04
C THR A 22 5.94 7.62 10.72
N LEU A 23 5.13 7.32 9.70
CA LEU A 23 5.22 7.98 8.39
C LEU A 23 4.54 9.34 8.39
N LYS A 24 3.40 9.49 9.07
CA LYS A 24 2.78 10.80 9.27
C LYS A 24 3.68 11.76 10.05
N ASP A 25 4.38 11.28 11.07
CA ASP A 25 5.32 12.08 11.86
C ASP A 25 6.52 12.56 11.03
N LYS A 26 6.92 11.77 10.03
CA LYS A 26 7.93 12.15 9.03
C LYS A 26 7.40 13.09 7.94
N GLY A 27 6.13 13.47 8.00
CA GLY A 27 5.49 14.39 7.08
C GLY A 27 4.98 13.75 5.78
N ALA A 28 4.85 12.43 5.72
CA ALA A 28 4.29 11.74 4.57
C ALA A 28 2.76 11.75 4.57
N ASP A 29 2.16 11.85 3.39
CA ASP A 29 0.73 11.74 3.19
C ASP A 29 0.36 10.25 3.11
N VAL A 30 -0.21 9.71 4.19
CA VAL A 30 -0.48 8.28 4.31
C VAL A 30 -1.94 7.98 3.95
N LEU A 31 -2.16 7.16 2.92
CA LEU A 31 -3.47 6.61 2.55
C LEU A 31 -3.53 5.12 2.89
N GLN A 32 -4.66 4.67 3.41
CA GLN A 32 -4.83 3.28 3.86
C GLN A 32 -5.98 2.61 3.12
N PHE A 33 -5.80 1.34 2.76
CA PHE A 33 -6.85 0.52 2.16
C PHE A 33 -6.74 -0.95 2.58
N ASP A 34 -7.84 -1.67 2.38
CA ASP A 34 -7.95 -3.10 2.64
C ASP A 34 -7.61 -3.91 1.38
N VAL A 35 -6.61 -4.79 1.48
CA VAL A 35 -6.18 -5.68 0.39
C VAL A 35 -7.14 -6.85 0.14
N THR A 36 -8.03 -7.12 1.09
CA THR A 36 -9.10 -8.13 0.97
C THR A 36 -10.38 -7.55 0.36
N ALA A 37 -10.41 -6.23 0.09
CA ALA A 37 -11.50 -5.61 -0.64
C ALA A 37 -11.64 -6.15 -2.06
N SER A 38 -12.81 -5.93 -2.66
CA SER A 38 -13.05 -6.36 -4.03
C SER A 38 -12.06 -5.72 -5.00
N PRO A 39 -11.73 -6.39 -6.13
CA PRO A 39 -10.84 -5.81 -7.15
C PRO A 39 -11.29 -4.43 -7.64
N SER A 40 -12.60 -4.19 -7.73
CA SER A 40 -13.17 -2.90 -8.12
C SER A 40 -12.93 -1.82 -7.06
N ALA A 41 -13.07 -2.15 -5.77
CA ALA A 41 -12.78 -1.21 -4.69
C ALA A 41 -11.30 -0.83 -4.62
N ILE A 42 -10.39 -1.81 -4.79
CA ILE A 42 -8.94 -1.56 -4.84
C ILE A 42 -8.59 -0.68 -6.04
N SER A 43 -9.21 -0.93 -7.20
CA SER A 43 -8.99 -0.12 -8.41
C SER A 43 -9.51 1.31 -8.24
N ALA A 44 -10.68 1.48 -7.62
CA ALA A 44 -11.23 2.80 -7.32
C ALA A 44 -10.33 3.58 -6.34
N PHE A 45 -9.85 2.92 -5.29
CA PHE A 45 -8.89 3.52 -4.36
C PHE A 45 -7.58 3.92 -5.06
N ALA A 46 -7.07 3.10 -5.97
CA ALA A 46 -5.88 3.44 -6.75
C ALA A 46 -6.09 4.68 -7.61
N ALA A 47 -7.26 4.83 -8.22
CA ALA A 47 -7.63 6.03 -8.99
C ALA A 47 -7.75 7.28 -8.11
N GLU A 48 -8.32 7.16 -6.91
CA GLU A 48 -8.44 8.26 -5.95
C GLU A 48 -7.06 8.70 -5.42
N ALA A 49 -6.23 7.74 -5.01
CA ALA A 49 -4.85 7.99 -4.60
C ALA A 49 -4.04 8.69 -5.69
N TRP A 50 -4.22 8.28 -6.94
CA TRP A 50 -3.61 8.94 -8.09
C TRP A 50 -4.07 10.40 -8.24
N LYS A 51 -5.36 10.67 -8.08
CA LYS A 51 -5.90 12.03 -8.21
C LYS A 51 -5.32 12.96 -7.15
N ILE A 52 -5.31 12.53 -5.89
CA ILE A 52 -4.69 13.26 -4.78
C ILE A 52 -3.21 13.54 -5.08
N GLN A 53 -2.52 12.54 -5.61
CA GLN A 53 -1.12 12.67 -6.01
C GLN A 53 -0.91 13.74 -7.09
N TYR A 54 -1.75 13.72 -8.12
CA TYR A 54 -1.66 14.64 -9.24
C TYR A 54 -1.96 16.09 -8.82
N GLU A 55 -2.98 16.31 -8.00
CA GLU A 55 -3.31 17.62 -7.43
C GLU A 55 -2.15 18.18 -6.60
N ASN A 56 -1.53 17.35 -5.76
CA ASN A 56 -0.35 17.75 -4.98
C ASN A 56 0.84 18.15 -5.86
N TYR A 57 1.04 17.47 -6.99
CA TYR A 57 2.09 17.83 -7.95
C TYR A 57 1.85 19.20 -8.60
N LEU A 58 0.60 19.48 -9.00
CA LEU A 58 0.22 20.77 -9.58
C LEU A 58 0.42 21.92 -8.59
N LEU A 59 0.01 21.73 -7.33
CA LEU A 59 0.16 22.73 -6.26
C LEU A 59 1.63 23.09 -5.98
N ARG A 60 2.58 22.21 -6.31
CA ARG A 60 4.02 22.41 -6.09
C ARG A 60 4.75 22.91 -7.34
N SER A 61 4.02 23.40 -8.35
CA SER A 61 4.60 23.92 -9.60
C SER A 61 5.51 22.90 -10.30
N GLY A 62 5.19 21.60 -10.20
CA GLY A 62 5.98 20.52 -10.79
C GLY A 62 7.30 20.21 -10.07
N SER A 63 7.53 20.78 -8.87
CA SER A 63 8.72 20.52 -8.06
C SER A 63 8.47 19.42 -7.02
N GLY A 64 9.36 18.42 -6.99
CA GLY A 64 9.34 17.29 -6.06
C GLY A 64 9.20 15.95 -6.77
N GLN A 65 10.22 15.08 -6.64
CA GLN A 65 10.06 13.66 -6.91
C GLN A 65 9.03 13.13 -5.92
N ILE A 66 7.86 12.73 -6.41
CA ILE A 66 6.89 12.06 -5.58
C ILE A 66 6.97 10.56 -5.85
N GLU A 67 7.18 9.81 -4.77
CA GLU A 67 7.29 8.37 -4.80
C GLU A 67 6.01 7.78 -4.20
N PHE A 68 5.31 6.98 -4.99
CA PHE A 68 4.32 6.07 -4.43
C PHE A 68 5.06 4.95 -3.72
N LEU A 69 4.87 4.83 -2.41
CA LEU A 69 5.33 3.68 -1.65
C LEU A 69 4.13 2.80 -1.30
N LEU A 70 4.01 1.63 -1.94
CA LEU A 70 3.01 0.64 -1.53
C LEU A 70 3.62 -0.28 -0.47
N LYS A 71 3.12 -0.24 0.78
CA LYS A 71 3.54 -1.11 1.89
C LYS A 71 2.45 -2.12 2.22
N ASN A 72 2.77 -3.42 2.19
CA ASN A 72 1.84 -4.48 2.60
C ASN A 72 1.90 -4.81 4.11
N THR A 73 0.78 -5.25 4.69
CA THR A 73 0.66 -5.79 6.05
C THR A 73 0.29 -7.26 5.97
N GLY A 74 1.11 -8.12 6.55
CA GLY A 74 0.89 -9.57 6.55
C GLY A 74 -0.09 -10.01 7.65
N TYR A 75 -0.99 -10.93 7.29
CA TYR A 75 -1.77 -11.74 8.22
C TYR A 75 -0.99 -13.02 8.55
N LEU A 76 -0.77 -13.30 9.83
CA LEU A 76 -0.14 -14.55 10.27
C LEU A 76 -1.21 -15.45 10.88
N GLN A 77 -1.47 -16.59 10.22
CA GLN A 77 -2.19 -17.68 10.87
C GLN A 77 -1.17 -18.52 11.65
N GLY A 78 -1.19 -18.41 12.98
CA GLY A 78 -0.38 -19.26 13.86
C GLY A 78 -0.98 -20.65 14.05
N GLY A 79 -0.13 -21.60 14.46
CA GLY A 79 -0.49 -22.99 14.78
C GLY A 79 0.38 -24.00 14.05
N ILE A 80 0.38 -25.26 14.49
CA ILE A 80 0.98 -26.36 13.73
C ILE A 80 0.11 -26.69 12.51
N ILE A 81 0.69 -27.37 11.51
CA ILE A 81 -0.01 -27.62 10.24
C ILE A 81 -1.31 -28.42 10.41
N GLU A 82 -1.34 -29.36 11.37
CA GLU A 82 -2.49 -30.22 11.66
C GLU A 82 -3.66 -29.48 12.32
N GLU A 83 -3.39 -28.35 12.99
CA GLU A 83 -4.40 -27.51 13.65
C GLU A 83 -5.00 -26.45 12.72
N ASN A 84 -4.39 -26.28 11.54
CA ASN A 84 -4.81 -25.30 10.57
C ASN A 84 -5.84 -25.88 9.60
N THR A 85 -7.04 -25.32 9.63
CA THR A 85 -8.07 -25.69 8.66
C THR A 85 -7.73 -25.11 7.28
N PRO A 86 -8.08 -25.80 6.17
CA PRO A 86 -7.87 -25.27 4.83
C PRO A 86 -8.46 -23.87 4.65
N LYS A 87 -9.60 -23.58 5.29
CA LYS A 87 -10.24 -22.27 5.27
C LYS A 87 -9.34 -21.16 5.86
N LYS A 88 -8.67 -21.42 6.98
CA LYS A 88 -7.75 -20.45 7.61
C LYS A 88 -6.53 -20.19 6.72
N VAL A 89 -5.98 -21.24 6.12
CA VAL A 89 -4.84 -21.13 5.19
C VAL A 89 -5.22 -20.32 3.95
N VAL A 90 -6.41 -20.56 3.38
CA VAL A 90 -6.90 -19.79 2.23
C VAL A 90 -7.04 -18.31 2.58
N VAL A 91 -7.55 -17.95 3.76
CA VAL A 91 -7.65 -16.54 4.20
C VAL A 91 -6.26 -15.90 4.31
N GLN A 92 -5.28 -16.62 4.82
CA GLN A 92 -3.89 -16.15 4.88
C GLN A 92 -3.30 -15.91 3.50
N LEU A 93 -3.49 -16.85 2.56
CA LEU A 93 -3.02 -16.70 1.19
C LEU A 93 -3.77 -15.58 0.46
N ASP A 94 -5.08 -15.43 0.67
CA ASP A 94 -5.86 -14.35 0.09
C ASP A 94 -5.37 -12.98 0.54
N THR A 95 -5.02 -12.83 1.82
CA THR A 95 -4.51 -11.56 2.33
C THR A 95 -3.07 -11.29 1.87
N ASN A 96 -2.17 -12.26 2.05
CA ASN A 96 -0.73 -12.03 1.90
C ASN A 96 -0.23 -12.12 0.46
N VAL A 97 -0.89 -12.94 -0.37
CA VAL A 97 -0.44 -13.23 -1.74
C VAL A 97 -1.39 -12.60 -2.74
N PHE A 98 -2.67 -12.99 -2.71
CA PHE A 98 -3.62 -12.53 -3.73
C PHE A 98 -4.02 -11.06 -3.54
N GLY A 99 -4.20 -10.61 -2.31
CA GLY A 99 -4.46 -9.21 -1.97
C GLY A 99 -3.35 -8.28 -2.45
N LEU A 100 -2.10 -8.73 -2.27
CA LEU A 100 -0.93 -8.02 -2.77
C LEU A 100 -0.90 -7.96 -4.31
N LEU A 101 -1.20 -9.08 -4.98
CA LEU A 101 -1.28 -9.12 -6.44
C LEU A 101 -2.36 -8.16 -6.97
N ARG A 102 -3.55 -8.16 -6.34
CA ARG A 102 -4.65 -7.25 -6.68
C ARG A 102 -4.24 -5.78 -6.53
N ALA A 103 -3.66 -5.43 -5.38
CA ALA A 103 -3.16 -4.08 -5.13
C ALA A 103 -2.10 -3.66 -6.15
N THR A 104 -1.08 -4.50 -6.35
CA THR A 104 0.00 -4.23 -7.32
C THR A 104 -0.58 -3.97 -8.70
N ASN A 105 -1.47 -4.83 -9.19
CA ASN A 105 -2.07 -4.66 -10.51
C ASN A 105 -2.92 -3.39 -10.64
N ALA A 106 -3.59 -2.96 -9.57
CA ALA A 106 -4.36 -1.71 -9.56
C ALA A 106 -3.46 -0.46 -9.62
N PHE A 107 -2.31 -0.49 -8.94
CA PHE A 107 -1.39 0.66 -8.86
C PHE A 107 -0.39 0.74 -10.03
N LEU A 108 -0.06 -0.39 -10.66
CA LEU A 108 0.97 -0.47 -11.69
C LEU A 108 0.75 0.45 -12.91
N PRO A 109 -0.48 0.64 -13.44
CA PRO A 109 -0.71 1.56 -14.56
C PRO A 109 -0.31 3.01 -14.24
N TYR A 110 -0.59 3.44 -13.02
CA TYR A 110 -0.27 4.79 -12.53
C TYR A 110 1.23 4.99 -12.36
N PHE A 111 1.93 4.00 -11.80
CA PHE A 111 3.38 4.06 -11.62
C PHE A 111 4.10 4.11 -12.98
N ARG A 112 3.59 3.35 -13.97
CA ARG A 112 4.08 3.37 -15.35
C ARG A 112 3.83 4.72 -16.03
N MET A 113 2.68 5.35 -15.80
CA MET A 113 2.33 6.65 -16.40
C MET A 113 3.27 7.76 -15.94
N TRP A 114 3.69 7.75 -14.67
CA TRP A 114 4.65 8.72 -14.13
C TRP A 114 6.11 8.30 -14.24
N ARG A 115 6.39 7.07 -14.68
CA ARG A 115 7.74 6.47 -14.69
C ARG A 115 8.42 6.58 -13.32
N ALA A 116 7.62 6.53 -12.26
CA ALA A 116 8.04 6.72 -10.87
C ALA A 116 7.12 5.92 -9.95
N GLY A 117 7.68 5.36 -8.88
CA GLY A 117 6.95 4.57 -7.88
C GLY A 117 7.77 3.37 -7.41
N THR A 118 7.63 3.06 -6.13
CA THR A 118 8.36 1.99 -5.44
C THR A 118 7.37 1.08 -4.73
N ILE A 119 7.34 -0.20 -5.10
CA ILE A 119 6.52 -1.20 -4.41
C ILE A 119 7.41 -1.87 -3.36
N VAL A 120 7.02 -1.79 -2.08
CA VAL A 120 7.74 -2.43 -0.98
C VAL A 120 6.85 -3.48 -0.33
N ASN A 121 7.17 -4.73 -0.61
CA ASN A 121 6.51 -5.86 0.02
C ASN A 121 7.26 -6.23 1.29
N ILE A 122 6.62 -5.97 2.43
CA ILE A 122 7.13 -6.44 3.71
C ILE A 122 6.55 -7.83 3.95
N SER A 123 7.40 -8.85 3.80
CA SER A 123 7.11 -10.22 4.22
C SER A 123 7.56 -10.46 5.66
N SER A 124 7.21 -11.62 6.21
CA SER A 124 7.70 -12.04 7.54
C SER A 124 9.20 -12.33 7.51
N CYS A 125 9.88 -12.06 8.63
CA CYS A 125 11.16 -12.65 8.98
C CYS A 125 10.86 -13.82 9.94
N THR A 126 10.63 -14.98 9.35
CA THR A 126 10.69 -16.27 10.05
C THR A 126 11.58 -17.15 9.22
#